data_AF-A0A4Q5QYH3-F1
#
_entry.id   AF-A0A4Q5QYH3-F1
#
_cell.length_a   1.000
_cell.length_b   1.000
_cell.length_c   1.000
_cell.angle_alpha   90.00
_cell.angle_beta   90.00
_cell.angle_gamma   90.00
#
_symmetry.space_group_name_H-M   'P 1'
#
loop_
_entity.id
_entity.type
_entity.pdbx_description
1 polymer ?
#
loop_
_entity_poly.entity_id
_entity_poly.type
_entity_poly.pdbx_seq_one_letter_code
_entity_poly.pdbx_strand_id
1 'polypeptide(L)'
;MAHYHLETNDDGSIRRILRDGEPNPASVSLEQLFSIVTLYFKVAGSNIQMLEKEDSKPLRRAYGVQAFIMSLTGVEAFTNTYFKLRGDELADPRLAERVGQRHGSVTRKIEELLAMTPEGTIEDQATIIARLHELSLLRNTLVHPQWEPASMTLGGTAPVIIQGLVHNFQAAFEEPPFCREALMWCLLLVARIGKARG
;
A
#
# COMPACT_ATOMS: atom_id res chain seq x y z
N MET A 1 -7.19 33.67 4.01
CA MET A 1 -6.70 32.36 3.52
C MET A 1 -6.46 32.51 2.03
N ALA A 2 -5.35 31.99 1.50
CA ALA A 2 -5.09 32.04 0.06
C ALA A 2 -6.05 31.08 -0.67
N HIS A 3 -6.72 31.56 -1.71
CA HIS A 3 -7.63 30.77 -2.54
C HIS A 3 -6.87 30.19 -3.73
N TYR A 4 -6.96 28.88 -3.90
CA TYR A 4 -6.33 28.18 -5.02
C TYR A 4 -7.38 27.74 -6.03
N HIS A 5 -7.14 27.99 -7.31
CA HIS A 5 -8.00 27.58 -8.43
C HIS A 5 -7.18 26.79 -9.45
N LEU A 6 -7.71 25.65 -9.91
CA LEU A 6 -7.07 24.82 -10.94
C LEU A 6 -7.70 25.14 -12.30
N GLU A 7 -6.88 25.54 -13.26
CA GLU A 7 -7.28 25.50 -14.66
C GLU A 7 -6.86 24.16 -15.26
N THR A 8 -7.78 23.50 -15.98
CA THR A 8 -7.54 22.22 -16.64
C THR A 8 -7.59 22.38 -18.16
N ASN A 9 -6.89 21.49 -18.86
CA ASN A 9 -7.02 21.30 -20.31
C ASN A 9 -8.26 20.45 -20.62
N ASP A 10 -8.62 20.34 -21.90
CA ASP A 10 -9.78 19.56 -22.37
C ASP A 10 -9.65 18.04 -22.07
N ASP A 11 -8.43 17.55 -21.86
CA ASP A 11 -8.14 16.17 -21.44
C ASP A 11 -8.17 15.96 -19.91
N GLY A 12 -8.51 17.01 -19.15
CA GLY A 12 -8.56 17.00 -17.68
C GLY A 12 -7.21 17.16 -16.99
N SER A 13 -6.10 17.31 -17.74
CA SER A 13 -4.79 17.61 -17.14
C SER A 13 -4.75 19.05 -16.60
N ILE A 14 -3.98 19.29 -15.53
CA ILE A 14 -3.89 20.63 -14.93
C ILE A 14 -2.98 21.51 -15.82
N ARG A 15 -3.53 22.60 -16.34
CA ARG A 15 -2.81 23.61 -17.12
C ARG A 15 -2.01 24.56 -16.25
N ARG A 16 -2.62 25.06 -15.17
CA ARG A 16 -1.97 25.94 -14.18
C ARG A 16 -2.77 26.03 -12.88
N ILE A 17 -2.07 26.38 -11.81
CA ILE A 17 -2.69 26.70 -10.51
C ILE A 17 -2.62 28.21 -10.31
N LEU A 18 -3.78 28.82 -10.08
CA LEU A 18 -3.89 30.21 -9.69
C LEU A 18 -3.93 30.30 -8.16
N ARG A 19 -3.19 31.24 -7.59
CA ARG A 19 -3.29 31.63 -6.18
C ARG A 19 -3.86 33.04 -6.15
N ASP A 20 -5.05 33.19 -5.58
CA ASP A 20 -5.76 34.46 -5.46
C ASP A 20 -5.96 35.16 -6.84
N GLY A 21 -6.17 34.37 -7.89
CA GLY A 21 -6.37 34.85 -9.26
C GLY A 21 -5.09 34.97 -10.10
N GLU A 22 -3.92 34.95 -9.48
CA GLU A 22 -2.63 35.09 -10.16
C GLU A 22 -1.97 33.72 -10.41
N PRO A 23 -1.29 33.51 -11.56
CA PRO A 23 -0.51 32.29 -11.80
C PRO A 23 0.51 32.08 -10.69
N ASN A 24 0.41 30.97 -9.96
CA ASN A 24 1.37 30.65 -8.92
C ASN A 24 2.69 30.21 -9.61
N PRO A 25 3.79 30.98 -9.47
CA PRO A 25 5.03 30.75 -10.21
C PRO A 25 5.83 29.56 -9.67
N ALA A 26 5.47 29.03 -8.49
CA ALA A 26 5.93 27.72 -8.10
C ALA A 26 5.32 26.73 -9.09
N SER A 27 6.14 26.31 -10.07
CA SER A 27 5.81 25.21 -10.94
C SER A 27 5.30 24.09 -10.07
N VAL A 28 3.99 23.83 -10.17
CA VAL A 28 3.44 22.58 -9.69
C VAL A 28 3.99 21.56 -10.66
N SER A 29 5.23 21.15 -10.40
CA SER A 29 5.78 19.93 -10.93
C SER A 29 4.84 18.88 -10.39
N LEU A 30 3.87 18.48 -11.21
CA LEU A 30 3.16 17.24 -10.99
C LEU A 30 4.27 16.20 -10.85
N GLU A 31 4.40 15.71 -9.62
CA GLU A 31 5.34 14.68 -9.28
C GLU A 31 5.22 13.58 -10.35
N GLN A 32 6.33 13.20 -10.98
CA GLN A 32 6.30 12.12 -11.97
C GLN A 32 5.64 10.92 -11.30
N LEU A 33 4.70 10.23 -11.96
CA LEU A 33 3.88 9.18 -11.31
C LEU A 33 4.73 8.12 -10.57
N PHE A 34 5.98 7.90 -11.00
CA PHE A 34 6.96 7.04 -10.33
C PHE A 34 7.50 7.57 -8.98
N SER A 35 7.55 8.89 -8.77
CA SER A 35 7.96 9.50 -7.49
C SER A 35 6.95 9.23 -6.39
N ILE A 36 5.66 9.22 -6.71
CA ILE A 36 4.57 8.90 -5.77
C ILE A 36 4.72 7.46 -5.25
N VAL A 37 5.00 6.50 -6.14
CA VAL A 37 5.24 5.10 -5.74
C VAL A 37 6.46 4.98 -4.83
N THR A 38 7.55 5.65 -5.22
CA THR A 38 8.81 5.64 -4.47
C THR A 38 8.64 6.26 -3.08
N LEU A 39 7.80 7.28 -2.95
CA LEU A 39 7.52 7.95 -1.68
C LEU A 39 6.96 6.96 -0.65
N TYR A 40 5.99 6.12 -1.02
CA TYR A 40 5.39 5.16 -0.10
C TYR A 40 6.42 4.16 0.45
N PHE A 41 7.26 3.58 -0.40
CA PHE A 41 8.31 2.65 0.05
C PHE A 41 9.40 3.34 0.89
N LYS A 42 9.75 4.59 0.56
CA LYS A 42 10.68 5.39 1.38
C LYS A 42 10.10 5.70 2.76
N VAL A 43 8.83 6.10 2.83
CA VAL A 43 8.12 6.33 4.10
C VAL A 43 8.05 5.04 4.90
N ALA A 44 7.75 3.90 4.25
CA ALA A 44 7.75 2.60 4.93
C ALA A 44 9.13 2.28 5.54
N GLY A 45 10.21 2.42 4.77
CA GLY A 45 11.58 2.22 5.26
C GLY A 45 11.96 3.17 6.40
N SER A 46 11.59 4.45 6.30
CA SER A 46 11.82 5.44 7.37
C SER A 46 11.10 5.05 8.66
N ASN A 47 9.84 4.60 8.57
CA ASN A 47 9.08 4.14 9.74
C ASN A 47 9.69 2.88 10.36
N ILE A 48 10.24 1.94 9.58
CA ILE A 48 10.96 0.78 10.13
C ILE A 48 12.20 1.24 10.91
N GLN A 49 12.96 2.21 10.39
CA GLN A 49 14.12 2.76 11.09
C GLN A 49 13.73 3.44 12.41
N MET A 50 12.58 4.13 12.44
CA MET A 50 12.07 4.75 13.68
C MET A 50 11.60 3.68 14.67
N LEU A 51 10.89 2.66 14.20
CA LEU A 51 10.47 1.50 15.00
C LEU A 51 11.67 0.83 15.69
N GLU A 52 12.81 0.69 15.02
CA GLU A 52 14.03 0.07 15.59
C GLU A 52 14.70 0.92 16.67
N LYS A 53 14.55 2.25 16.61
CA LYS A 53 15.20 3.19 17.54
C LYS A 53 14.33 3.56 18.73
N GLU A 54 13.04 3.26 18.66
CA GLU A 54 12.06 3.70 19.64
C GLU A 54 11.89 2.66 20.76
N ASP A 55 11.91 3.13 22.00
CA ASP A 55 11.75 2.30 23.20
C ASP A 55 10.28 2.27 23.67
N SER A 56 9.51 3.31 23.33
CA SER A 56 8.09 3.41 23.70
C SER A 56 7.24 2.44 22.89
N LYS A 57 6.66 1.42 23.55
CA LYS A 57 5.76 0.43 22.88
C LYS A 57 4.64 1.07 22.05
N PRO A 58 3.91 2.10 22.53
CA PRO A 58 2.89 2.78 21.71
C PRO A 58 3.45 3.40 20.43
N LEU A 59 4.63 4.03 20.49
CA LEU A 59 5.26 4.67 19.34
C LEU A 59 5.84 3.63 18.37
N ARG A 60 6.47 2.57 18.89
CA ARG A 60 6.88 1.40 18.10
C ARG A 60 5.71 0.86 17.29
N ARG A 61 4.58 0.59 17.94
CA ARG A 61 3.37 0.12 17.25
C ARG A 61 2.91 1.10 16.17
N ALA A 62 2.89 2.40 16.47
CA ALA A 62 2.49 3.42 15.49
C ALA A 62 3.40 3.41 14.25
N TYR A 63 4.72 3.38 14.45
CA TYR A 63 5.69 3.30 13.36
C TYR A 63 5.56 2.00 12.56
N GLY A 64 5.42 0.85 13.23
CA GLY A 64 5.28 -0.43 12.54
C GLY A 64 3.98 -0.55 11.74
N VAL A 65 2.87 -0.05 12.29
CA VAL A 65 1.59 0.03 11.56
C VAL A 65 1.72 0.94 10.33
N GLN A 66 2.33 2.12 10.49
CA GLN A 66 2.57 3.03 9.36
C GLN A 66 3.47 2.40 8.30
N ALA A 67 4.57 1.74 8.70
CA ALA A 67 5.45 1.03 7.79
C ALA A 67 4.71 -0.03 6.97
N PHE A 68 3.88 -0.82 7.66
CA PHE A 68 3.10 -1.88 7.04
C PHE A 68 2.07 -1.34 6.05
N ILE A 69 1.28 -0.35 6.43
CA ILE A 69 0.29 0.27 5.54
C ILE A 69 0.98 0.88 4.32
N MET A 70 2.05 1.66 4.52
CA MET A 70 2.75 2.33 3.43
C MET A 70 3.39 1.35 2.45
N SER A 71 3.84 0.18 2.91
CA SER A 71 4.36 -0.88 2.02
C SER A 71 3.28 -1.37 1.04
N LEU A 72 2.08 -1.69 1.56
CA LEU A 72 0.97 -2.18 0.73
C LEU A 72 0.37 -1.08 -0.16
N THR A 73 0.26 0.14 0.35
CA THR A 73 -0.14 1.30 -0.47
C THR A 73 0.86 1.53 -1.61
N GLY A 74 2.16 1.33 -1.37
CA GLY A 74 3.18 1.38 -2.40
C GLY A 74 2.96 0.35 -3.51
N VAL A 75 2.55 -0.88 -3.17
CA VAL A 75 2.20 -1.92 -4.16
C VAL A 75 0.98 -1.53 -5.00
N GLU A 76 -0.06 -0.99 -4.37
CA GLU A 76 -1.27 -0.53 -5.07
C GLU A 76 -0.94 0.62 -6.03
N ALA A 77 -0.19 1.62 -5.55
CA ALA A 77 0.25 2.75 -6.34
C ALA A 77 1.14 2.29 -7.51
N PHE A 78 2.09 1.39 -7.25
CA PHE A 78 2.94 0.80 -8.28
C PHE A 78 2.11 0.11 -9.35
N THR A 79 1.21 -0.79 -8.94
CA THR A 79 0.36 -1.57 -9.86
C THR A 79 -0.44 -0.64 -10.76
N ASN A 80 -1.13 0.35 -10.17
CA ASN A 80 -1.94 1.27 -10.96
C ASN A 80 -1.10 2.10 -11.93
N THR A 81 0.02 2.66 -11.47
CA THR A 81 0.90 3.49 -12.30
C THR A 81 1.58 2.69 -13.40
N TYR A 82 2.22 1.58 -13.05
CA TYR A 82 2.98 0.75 -14.00
C TYR A 82 2.07 0.23 -15.12
N PHE A 83 0.94 -0.38 -14.78
CA PHE A 83 0.06 -0.96 -15.79
C PHE A 83 -0.72 0.10 -16.58
N LYS A 84 -0.95 1.29 -16.02
CA LYS A 84 -1.48 2.41 -16.79
C LYS A 84 -0.51 2.83 -17.89
N LEU A 85 0.76 3.07 -17.52
CA LEU A 85 1.81 3.43 -18.46
C LEU A 85 2.08 2.31 -19.46
N ARG A 86 2.06 1.05 -19.01
CA ARG A 86 2.24 -0.11 -19.88
C ARG A 86 1.10 -0.26 -20.89
N GLY A 87 -0.13 0.01 -20.48
CA GLY A 87 -1.28 0.06 -21.39
C GLY A 87 -1.12 1.14 -22.46
N ASP A 88 -0.66 2.32 -22.07
CA ASP A 88 -0.40 3.42 -23.00
C ASP A 88 0.75 3.07 -23.98
N GLU A 89 1.85 2.46 -23.49
CA GLU A 89 2.98 1.98 -24.31
C GLU A 89 2.57 0.90 -25.33
N LEU A 90 1.70 -0.03 -24.93
CA LEU A 90 1.22 -1.12 -25.78
C LEU A 90 0.03 -0.72 -26.66
N ALA A 91 -0.49 0.49 -26.49
CA ALA A 91 -1.76 0.95 -27.07
C ALA A 91 -2.92 -0.03 -26.81
N ASP A 92 -2.95 -0.65 -25.62
CA ASP A 92 -4.01 -1.58 -25.21
C ASP A 92 -4.99 -0.90 -24.23
N PRO A 93 -6.17 -0.45 -24.70
CA PRO A 93 -7.13 0.25 -23.84
C PRO A 93 -7.72 -0.64 -22.73
N ARG A 94 -7.65 -1.97 -22.87
CA ARG A 94 -8.17 -2.92 -21.87
C ARG A 94 -7.36 -2.84 -20.58
N LEU A 95 -6.05 -2.60 -20.66
CA LEU A 95 -5.19 -2.40 -19.48
C LEU A 95 -5.63 -1.17 -18.70
N ALA A 96 -5.90 -0.06 -19.38
CA ALA A 96 -6.37 1.17 -18.75
C ALA A 96 -7.75 0.99 -18.07
N GLU A 97 -8.67 0.29 -18.73
CA GLU A 97 -9.97 -0.06 -18.15
C GLU A 97 -9.82 -0.90 -16.89
N ARG A 98 -8.99 -1.96 -16.95
CA ARG A 98 -8.75 -2.84 -15.80
C ARG A 98 -8.09 -2.12 -14.63
N VAL A 99 -7.16 -1.19 -14.90
CA VAL A 99 -6.56 -0.31 -13.89
C VAL A 99 -7.60 0.61 -13.27
N GLY A 100 -8.57 1.12 -14.03
CA GLY A 100 -9.63 2.00 -13.54
C GLY A 100 -10.63 1.34 -12.58
N GLN A 101 -10.75 0.01 -12.63
CA GLN A 101 -11.65 -0.74 -11.74
C GLN A 101 -11.18 -0.68 -10.28
N ARG A 102 -12.10 -0.27 -9.39
CA ARG A 102 -11.86 -0.11 -7.94
C ARG A 102 -12.32 -1.30 -7.09
N HIS A 103 -13.00 -2.28 -7.69
CA HIS A 103 -13.50 -3.46 -6.99
C HIS A 103 -12.55 -4.66 -7.16
N GLY A 104 -12.62 -5.59 -6.22
CA GLY A 104 -11.80 -6.80 -6.20
C GLY A 104 -10.51 -6.66 -5.39
N SER A 105 -9.82 -7.77 -5.16
CA SER A 105 -8.54 -7.75 -4.45
C SER A 105 -7.42 -7.22 -5.35
N VAL A 106 -6.47 -6.52 -4.73
CA VAL A 106 -5.24 -6.05 -5.38
C VAL A 106 -4.46 -7.19 -6.01
N THR A 107 -4.37 -8.32 -5.32
CA THR A 107 -3.66 -9.50 -5.81
C THR A 107 -4.25 -10.06 -7.09
N ARG A 108 -5.57 -10.21 -7.15
CA ARG A 108 -6.27 -10.62 -8.37
C ARG A 108 -6.08 -9.61 -9.50
N LYS A 109 -6.11 -8.32 -9.17
CA LYS A 109 -5.83 -7.25 -10.14
C LYS A 109 -4.43 -7.35 -10.72
N ILE A 110 -3.41 -7.62 -9.90
CA ILE A 110 -2.03 -7.81 -10.35
C ILE A 110 -1.93 -9.01 -11.30
N GLU A 111 -2.52 -10.16 -10.94
CA GLU A 111 -2.51 -11.35 -11.79
C GLU A 111 -3.17 -11.12 -13.16
N GLU A 112 -4.36 -10.51 -13.15
CA GLU A 112 -5.08 -10.20 -14.39
C GLU A 112 -4.31 -9.20 -15.26
N LEU A 113 -3.73 -8.16 -14.65
CA LEU A 113 -2.93 -7.18 -15.38
C LEU A 113 -1.65 -7.79 -15.96
N LEU A 114 -0.95 -8.66 -15.24
CA LEU A 114 0.22 -9.39 -15.75
C LEU A 114 -0.14 -10.29 -16.93
N ALA A 115 -1.24 -11.03 -16.84
CA ALA A 115 -1.70 -11.91 -17.92
C ALA A 115 -2.10 -11.12 -19.18
N MET A 116 -2.43 -9.84 -19.05
CA MET A 116 -2.77 -8.95 -20.15
C MET A 116 -1.54 -8.31 -20.82
N THR A 117 -0.35 -8.39 -20.21
CA THR A 117 0.88 -7.84 -20.80
C THR A 117 1.75 -8.94 -21.43
N PRO A 118 2.68 -8.60 -22.36
CA PRO A 118 3.54 -9.59 -23.02
C PRO A 118 4.43 -10.39 -22.05
N GLU A 119 4.73 -9.83 -20.88
CA GLU A 119 5.49 -10.51 -19.83
C GLU A 119 4.71 -11.74 -19.30
N GLY A 120 3.37 -11.67 -19.28
CA GLY A 120 2.45 -12.75 -18.95
C GLY A 120 2.49 -13.18 -17.48
N THR A 121 3.64 -13.66 -17.03
CA THR A 121 3.88 -14.09 -15.65
C THR A 121 5.27 -13.70 -15.17
N ILE A 122 5.43 -13.57 -13.86
CA ILE A 122 6.73 -13.30 -13.23
C ILE A 122 7.28 -14.53 -12.49
N GLU A 123 8.59 -14.55 -12.28
CA GLU A 123 9.26 -15.54 -11.42
C GLU A 123 8.64 -15.53 -10.01
N ASP A 124 8.33 -16.71 -9.48
CA ASP A 124 7.69 -16.93 -8.17
C ASP A 124 6.31 -16.26 -7.98
N GLN A 125 5.59 -15.96 -9.09
CA GLN A 125 4.32 -15.23 -9.05
C GLN A 125 3.34 -15.78 -8.01
N ALA A 126 3.06 -17.08 -8.02
CA ALA A 126 2.08 -17.69 -7.11
C ALA A 126 2.43 -17.45 -5.63
N THR A 127 3.71 -17.58 -5.28
CA THR A 127 4.20 -17.35 -3.91
C THR A 127 4.10 -15.89 -3.52
N ILE A 128 4.53 -14.97 -4.40
CA ILE A 128 4.46 -13.52 -4.14
C ILE A 128 3.01 -13.09 -3.97
N ILE A 129 2.11 -13.54 -4.86
CA ILE A 129 0.68 -13.22 -4.81
C ILE A 129 0.04 -13.76 -3.53
N ALA A 130 0.33 -15.00 -3.14
CA ALA A 130 -0.19 -15.58 -1.91
C ALA A 130 0.23 -14.76 -0.68
N ARG A 131 1.52 -14.38 -0.58
CA ARG A 131 2.02 -13.55 0.51
C ARG A 131 1.39 -12.16 0.54
N LEU A 132 1.30 -11.50 -0.61
CA LEU A 132 0.63 -10.19 -0.70
C LEU A 132 -0.87 -10.29 -0.35
N HIS A 133 -1.50 -11.44 -0.62
CA HIS A 133 -2.89 -11.67 -0.26
C HIS A 133 -3.05 -11.74 1.27
N GLU A 134 -2.22 -12.54 1.94
CA GLU A 134 -2.18 -12.63 3.40
C GLU A 134 -1.96 -11.25 4.06
N LEU A 135 -0.99 -10.48 3.55
CA LEU A 135 -0.72 -9.12 4.05
C LEU A 135 -1.91 -8.17 3.78
N SER A 136 -2.58 -8.28 2.63
CA SER A 136 -3.76 -7.48 2.31
C SER A 136 -4.95 -7.80 3.22
N LEU A 137 -5.15 -9.08 3.56
CA LEU A 137 -6.16 -9.50 4.53
C LEU A 137 -5.86 -8.91 5.91
N LEU A 138 -4.61 -8.99 6.36
CA LEU A 138 -4.18 -8.41 7.63
C LEU A 138 -4.39 -6.88 7.66
N ARG A 139 -4.09 -6.18 6.56
CA ARG A 139 -4.40 -4.75 6.42
C ARG A 139 -5.89 -4.49 6.59
N ASN A 140 -6.75 -5.28 5.96
CA ASN A 140 -8.20 -5.13 6.09
C ASN A 140 -8.64 -5.30 7.55
N THR A 141 -8.11 -6.29 8.27
CA THR A 141 -8.37 -6.46 9.71
C THR A 141 -7.90 -5.25 10.53
N LEU A 142 -6.78 -4.63 10.15
CA LEU A 142 -6.26 -3.44 10.80
C LEU A 142 -7.13 -2.18 10.57
N VAL A 143 -7.59 -1.96 9.33
CA VAL A 143 -8.41 -0.77 8.99
C VAL A 143 -9.89 -0.94 9.31
N HIS A 144 -10.37 -2.19 9.40
CA HIS A 144 -11.75 -2.56 9.72
C HIS A 144 -11.76 -3.60 10.85
N PRO A 145 -11.41 -3.22 12.09
CA PRO A 145 -11.32 -4.16 13.20
C PRO A 145 -12.71 -4.74 13.51
N GLN A 146 -12.82 -6.06 13.42
CA GLN A 146 -13.97 -6.80 13.95
C GLN A 146 -13.69 -7.10 15.43
N TRP A 147 -14.39 -6.39 16.31
CA TRP A 147 -14.25 -6.56 17.75
C TRP A 147 -15.09 -7.76 18.18
N GLU A 148 -14.49 -8.95 18.22
CA GLU A 148 -15.09 -10.10 18.87
C GLU A 148 -14.63 -10.15 20.35
N PRO A 149 -15.52 -9.88 21.33
CA PRO A 149 -15.16 -10.01 22.73
C PRO A 149 -14.91 -11.48 23.08
N ALA A 150 -13.67 -11.81 23.43
CA ALA A 150 -13.29 -13.13 23.91
C ALA A 150 -13.45 -13.22 25.43
N SER A 151 -13.58 -14.44 25.95
CA SER A 151 -13.52 -14.72 27.39
C SER A 151 -12.45 -15.76 27.68
N MET A 152 -11.77 -15.62 28.81
CA MET A 152 -10.79 -16.58 29.31
C MET A 152 -11.23 -17.05 30.69
N THR A 153 -11.26 -18.36 30.90
CA THR A 153 -11.51 -18.94 32.22
C THR A 153 -10.19 -19.46 32.78
N LEU A 154 -9.75 -18.92 33.91
CA LEU A 154 -8.59 -19.42 34.64
C LEU A 154 -9.05 -20.48 35.63
N GLY A 155 -8.50 -21.69 35.51
CA GLY A 155 -8.80 -22.83 36.39
C GLY A 155 -8.14 -22.67 37.77
N GLY A 156 -8.91 -22.96 38.82
CA GLY A 156 -8.49 -22.94 40.22
C GLY A 156 -9.61 -23.46 41.14
N THR A 157 -9.42 -23.40 42.46
CA THR A 157 -10.44 -23.78 43.47
C THR A 157 -11.72 -22.93 43.37
N ALA A 158 -11.66 -21.75 42.77
CA ALA A 158 -12.79 -21.01 42.24
C ALA A 158 -12.44 -20.53 40.81
N PRO A 159 -13.25 -20.85 39.78
CA PRO A 159 -12.96 -20.42 38.41
C PRO A 159 -13.13 -18.91 38.27
N VAL A 160 -12.10 -18.23 37.77
CA VAL A 160 -12.15 -16.80 37.43
C VAL A 160 -12.43 -16.68 35.94
N ILE A 161 -13.58 -16.11 35.59
CA ILE A 161 -13.95 -15.82 34.20
C ILE A 161 -13.63 -14.36 33.91
N ILE A 162 -12.69 -14.11 33.00
CA ILE A 162 -12.37 -12.77 32.50
C ILE A 162 -13.12 -12.60 31.18
N GLN A 163 -14.09 -11.69 31.16
CA GLN A 163 -14.89 -11.34 29.98
C GLN A 163 -14.34 -10.08 29.30
N GLY A 164 -14.59 -9.95 27.99
CA GLY A 164 -14.23 -8.74 27.23
C GLY A 164 -12.74 -8.63 26.89
N LEU A 165 -12.03 -9.76 26.80
CA LEU A 165 -10.67 -9.79 26.29
C LEU A 165 -10.68 -9.51 24.80
N VAL A 166 -9.82 -8.59 24.36
CA VAL A 166 -9.61 -8.31 22.94
C VAL A 166 -8.23 -8.81 22.55
N HIS A 167 -8.15 -9.59 21.48
CA HIS A 167 -6.87 -10.02 20.94
C HIS A 167 -6.11 -8.82 20.37
N ASN A 168 -4.93 -8.52 20.93
CA ASN A 168 -4.09 -7.44 20.44
C ASN A 168 -3.28 -7.91 19.22
N PHE A 169 -3.97 -8.11 18.08
CA PHE A 169 -3.32 -8.48 16.82
C PHE A 169 -2.30 -7.43 16.34
N GLN A 170 -2.37 -6.21 16.88
CA GLN A 170 -1.42 -5.14 16.55
C GLN A 170 -0.03 -5.33 17.17
N ALA A 171 0.13 -6.27 18.11
CA ALA A 171 1.42 -6.58 18.71
C ALA A 171 2.46 -7.03 17.67
N ALA A 172 2.04 -7.69 16.59
CA ALA A 172 2.94 -8.11 15.51
C ALA A 172 3.63 -6.92 14.81
N PHE A 173 3.01 -5.73 14.80
CA PHE A 173 3.62 -4.53 14.22
C PHE A 173 4.65 -3.87 15.16
N GLU A 174 4.81 -4.34 16.40
CA GLU A 174 5.87 -3.86 17.30
C GLU A 174 7.23 -4.51 16.98
N GLU A 175 7.23 -5.52 16.10
CA GLU A 175 8.38 -6.32 15.71
C GLU A 175 8.98 -5.82 14.37
N PRO A 176 10.18 -5.20 14.38
CA PRO A 176 10.84 -4.76 13.16
C PRO A 176 11.02 -5.84 12.08
N PRO A 177 11.36 -7.11 12.42
CA PRO A 177 11.49 -8.17 11.42
C PRO A 177 10.22 -8.38 10.60
N PHE A 178 9.06 -8.33 11.24
CA PHE A 178 7.77 -8.50 10.56
C PHE A 178 7.51 -7.38 9.55
N CYS A 179 7.65 -6.12 9.98
CA CYS A 179 7.45 -4.96 9.10
C CYS A 179 8.46 -4.93 7.94
N ARG A 180 9.71 -5.33 8.20
CA ARG A 180 10.75 -5.45 7.18
C ARG A 180 10.43 -6.55 6.17
N GLU A 181 10.00 -7.71 6.62
CA GLU A 181 9.58 -8.80 5.73
C GLU A 181 8.41 -8.39 4.84
N ALA A 182 7.39 -7.74 5.41
CA ALA A 182 6.25 -7.23 4.65
C ALA A 182 6.69 -6.24 3.55
N LEU A 183 7.58 -5.30 3.88
CA LEU A 183 8.16 -4.37 2.90
C LEU A 183 8.96 -5.11 1.80
N MET A 184 9.75 -6.11 2.17
CA MET A 184 10.56 -6.88 1.22
C MET A 184 9.69 -7.68 0.24
N TRP A 185 8.59 -8.30 0.69
CA TRP A 185 7.64 -8.94 -0.22
C TRP A 185 7.00 -7.95 -1.20
N CYS A 186 6.68 -6.75 -0.74
CA CYS A 186 6.15 -5.68 -1.59
C CYS A 186 7.17 -5.23 -2.65
N LEU A 187 8.43 -5.02 -2.26
CA LEU A 187 9.50 -4.63 -3.17
C LEU A 187 9.90 -5.77 -4.13
N LEU A 188 9.80 -7.02 -3.67
CA LEU A 188 10.09 -8.19 -4.51
C LEU A 188 9.16 -8.25 -5.71
N LEU A 189 7.86 -8.00 -5.54
CA LEU A 189 6.93 -7.90 -6.67
C LEU A 189 7.40 -6.87 -7.70
N VAL A 190 7.74 -5.66 -7.24
CA VAL A 190 8.22 -4.57 -8.11
C VAL A 190 9.47 -4.98 -8.87
N ALA A 191 10.43 -5.60 -8.17
CA ALA A 191 11.68 -6.06 -8.77
C ALA A 191 11.46 -7.17 -9.80
N ARG A 192 10.55 -8.13 -9.53
CA ARG A 192 10.22 -9.21 -10.46
C ARG A 192 9.51 -8.71 -11.72
N ILE A 193 8.61 -7.73 -11.57
CA ILE A 193 7.95 -7.08 -12.72
C ILE A 193 8.98 -6.32 -13.55
N GLY A 194 9.88 -5.57 -12.91
CA GLY A 194 10.99 -4.90 -13.60
C GLY A 194 11.87 -5.87 -14.37
N LYS A 195 12.30 -6.97 -13.73
CA LYS A 195 13.11 -8.02 -14.38
C LYS A 195 12.41 -8.67 -15.58
N ALA A 196 11.10 -8.90 -15.50
CA ALA A 196 10.34 -9.51 -16.60
C ALA A 196 10.23 -8.58 -17.82
N ARG A 197 10.28 -7.26 -17.61
CA ARG A 197 10.25 -6.25 -18.67
C ARG A 197 11.59 -6.13 -19.43
N GLY A 198 12.71 -6.46 -18.78
CA GLY A 198 14.08 -6.27 -19.29
C GLY A 198 14.68 -4.95 -18.87
#